data_AF-A0A2R6AC89-F1
#
_entry.id   AF-A0A2R6AC89-F1
#
_cell.length_a   1.000
_cell.length_b   1.000
_cell.length_c   1.000
_cell.angle_alpha   90.00
_cell.angle_beta   90.00
_cell.angle_gamma   90.00
#
_symmetry.space_group_name_H-M   'P 1'
#
loop_
_entity.id
_entity.type
_entity.pdbx_description
1 polymer ?
#
loop_
_entity_poly.entity_id
_entity_poly.type
_entity_poly.pdbx_seq_one_letter_code
_entity_poly.pdbx_strand_id
1 'polypeptide(L)'
;MIKELDETLRSYSKGEDLDDEFRELISKIEEFADTAALQTKRVLEQKFEKQKEELKEEAEAYRIKALKSIETFLSSDPLPILDKRVTLKAVGGAYEARVRYTCAEKIEYEFLLDTKNVDLFQNSLEFSKFEKGLKIAVRLGKTWLKSELVPGYEKLDQYVLSSAEVSKTNTVATFIHEQSEKKFTFVYSKSETQSFIEVKYEDSQGSVDVNADPQLNKYLETEPLKYALENLTLALLELERHKMRLTKLVQDENDLLSSLDFFELLLTSSKIASQNLKKVPGATLFTEFSKEEIVQFVERLKLLGREGLQIASLFGIESLLEKEFAH
;
A
#
# COMPACT_ATOMS: atom_id res chain seq x y z
N MET A 1 67.48 8.82 57.34
CA MET A 1 67.26 9.45 56.02
C MET A 1 66.46 8.59 55.05
N ILE A 2 67.00 7.58 54.34
CA ILE A 2 66.20 6.82 53.35
C ILE A 2 65.09 5.97 54.00
N LYS A 3 65.36 5.39 55.18
CA LYS A 3 64.36 4.65 55.96
C LYS A 3 63.23 5.53 56.51
N GLU A 4 63.57 6.73 57.01
CA GLU A 4 62.59 7.72 57.46
C GLU A 4 61.74 8.21 56.29
N LEU A 5 62.35 8.49 55.14
CA LEU A 5 61.60 8.93 53.95
C LEU A 5 60.62 7.85 53.45
N ASP A 6 61.00 6.57 53.49
CA ASP A 6 60.13 5.44 53.12
C ASP A 6 59.03 5.18 54.15
N GLU A 7 59.29 5.39 55.46
CA GLU A 7 58.27 5.30 56.51
C GLU A 7 57.28 6.47 56.45
N THR A 8 57.75 7.70 56.18
CA THR A 8 56.88 8.87 56.01
C THR A 8 56.04 8.75 54.73
N LEU A 9 56.60 8.29 53.62
CA LEU A 9 55.82 8.03 52.39
C LEU A 9 54.77 6.92 52.59
N ARG A 10 55.07 5.88 53.39
CA ARG A 10 54.12 4.82 53.75
C ARG A 10 53.09 5.26 54.80
N SER A 11 53.39 6.21 55.68
CA SER A 11 52.39 6.78 56.61
C SER A 11 51.43 7.71 55.89
N TYR A 12 51.91 8.48 54.91
CA TYR A 12 51.06 9.27 54.01
C TYR A 12 50.16 8.38 53.13
N SER A 13 50.65 7.23 52.65
CA SER A 13 49.81 6.29 51.88
C SER A 13 48.79 5.52 52.74
N LYS A 14 48.92 5.54 54.07
CA LYS A 14 48.03 4.87 55.04
C LYS A 14 47.10 5.82 55.78
N GLY A 15 47.24 7.13 55.58
CA GLY A 15 46.34 8.17 56.11
C GLY A 15 46.54 8.55 57.59
N GLU A 16 47.57 8.02 58.26
CA GLU A 16 47.73 8.16 59.72
C GLU A 16 48.42 9.46 60.17
N ASP A 17 49.11 10.21 59.30
CA ASP A 17 49.75 11.51 59.58
C ASP A 17 49.66 12.48 58.39
N LEU A 18 48.47 12.67 57.82
CA LEU A 18 48.24 13.69 56.79
C LEU A 18 47.93 15.03 57.47
N ASP A 19 48.84 16.00 57.35
CA ASP A 19 48.61 17.41 57.69
C ASP A 19 47.32 17.92 57.01
N ASP A 20 46.58 18.81 57.67
CA ASP A 20 45.26 19.27 57.22
C ASP A 20 45.34 19.91 55.83
N GLU A 21 46.44 20.60 55.52
CA GLU A 21 46.73 21.16 54.19
C GLU A 21 46.84 20.07 53.10
N PHE A 22 47.40 18.90 53.44
CA PHE A 22 47.56 17.79 52.50
C PHE A 22 46.23 17.06 52.27
N ARG A 23 45.39 16.94 53.29
CA ARG A 23 44.01 16.41 53.16
C ARG A 23 43.15 17.33 52.29
N GLU A 24 43.28 18.65 52.48
CA GLU A 24 42.60 19.64 51.66
C GLU A 24 43.06 19.59 50.20
N LEU A 25 44.36 19.39 49.95
CA LEU A 25 44.90 19.20 48.60
C LEU A 25 44.34 17.93 47.93
N ILE A 26 44.32 16.79 48.64
CA ILE A 26 43.73 15.54 48.12
C ILE A 26 42.25 15.75 47.77
N SER A 27 41.47 16.36 48.67
CA SER A 27 40.05 16.65 48.44
C SER A 27 39.82 17.54 47.22
N LYS A 28 40.68 18.55 46.99
CA LYS A 28 40.61 19.43 45.81
C LYS A 28 40.96 18.68 44.52
N ILE A 29 41.92 17.75 44.57
CA ILE A 29 42.29 16.90 43.43
C ILE A 29 41.14 15.95 43.09
N GLU A 30 40.51 15.34 44.09
CA GLU A 30 39.35 14.46 43.91
C GLU A 30 38.16 15.23 43.33
N GLU A 31 37.83 16.41 43.86
CA GLU A 31 36.75 17.26 43.35
C GLU A 31 36.99 17.71 41.90
N PHE A 32 38.24 18.04 41.56
CA PHE A 32 38.63 18.36 40.18
C PHE A 32 38.48 17.14 39.26
N ALA A 33 38.96 15.97 39.68
CA ALA A 33 38.86 14.73 38.91
C ALA A 33 37.40 14.33 38.67
N ASP A 34 36.54 14.42 39.70
CA ASP A 34 35.11 14.16 39.62
C ASP A 34 34.42 15.14 38.68
N THR A 35 34.74 16.43 38.79
CA THR A 35 34.18 17.46 37.91
C THR A 35 34.59 17.22 36.45
N ALA A 36 35.86 16.91 36.20
CA ALA A 36 36.37 16.61 34.86
C ALA A 36 35.74 15.34 34.28
N ALA A 37 35.58 14.29 35.10
CA ALA A 37 34.90 13.05 34.71
C ALA A 37 33.43 13.31 34.36
N LEU A 38 32.73 14.12 35.17
CA LEU A 38 31.32 14.44 34.98
C LEU A 38 31.08 15.35 33.78
N GLN A 39 31.98 16.31 33.52
CA GLN A 39 31.98 17.11 32.29
C GLN A 39 32.22 16.23 31.05
N THR A 40 33.22 15.33 31.11
CA THR A 40 33.53 14.41 30.02
C THR A 40 32.35 13.48 29.73
N LYS A 41 31.72 12.93 30.78
CA LYS A 41 30.52 12.11 30.67
C LYS A 41 29.38 12.87 29.98
N ARG A 42 29.10 14.11 30.39
CA ARG A 42 28.06 14.94 29.75
C ARG A 42 28.33 15.21 28.27
N VAL A 43 29.59 15.51 27.91
CA VAL A 43 29.99 15.71 26.51
C VAL A 43 29.80 14.44 25.69
N LEU A 44 30.19 13.27 26.24
CA LEU A 44 29.98 11.98 25.59
C LEU A 44 28.50 11.65 25.42
N GLU A 45 27.68 11.83 26.45
CA GLU A 45 26.23 11.61 26.40
C GLU A 45 25.58 12.48 25.33
N GLN A 46 25.92 13.77 25.27
CA GLN A 46 25.42 14.67 24.21
C GLN A 46 25.86 14.22 22.82
N LYS A 47 27.11 13.77 22.66
CA LYS A 47 27.61 13.27 21.38
C LYS A 47 26.88 12.00 20.95
N PHE A 48 26.63 11.07 21.88
CA PHE A 48 25.91 9.83 21.57
C PHE A 48 24.45 10.07 21.25
N GLU A 49 23.74 10.94 21.99
CA GLU A 49 22.36 11.28 21.64
C GLU A 49 22.27 11.99 20.30
N LYS A 50 23.19 12.92 20.00
CA LYS A 50 23.26 13.53 18.67
C LYS A 50 23.49 12.51 17.55
N GLN A 51 24.46 11.61 17.70
CA GLN A 51 24.72 10.55 16.71
C GLN A 51 23.51 9.62 16.53
N LYS A 52 22.80 9.31 17.60
CA LYS A 52 21.58 8.49 17.58
C LYS A 52 20.43 9.21 16.87
N GLU A 53 20.27 10.52 17.04
CA GLU A 53 19.32 11.32 16.28
C GLU A 53 19.69 11.35 14.80
N GLU A 54 20.95 11.62 14.45
CA GLU A 54 21.45 11.62 13.07
C GLU A 54 21.19 10.27 12.37
N LEU A 55 21.51 9.14 13.03
CA LEU A 55 21.27 7.80 12.50
C LEU A 55 19.78 7.48 12.33
N LYS A 56 18.91 7.99 13.22
CA LYS A 56 17.46 7.83 13.09
C LYS A 56 16.91 8.60 11.90
N GLU A 57 17.34 9.84 11.72
CA GLU A 57 16.95 10.67 10.58
C GLU A 57 17.40 10.04 9.26
N GLU A 58 18.64 9.54 9.21
CA GLU A 58 19.18 8.83 8.07
C GLU A 58 18.39 7.54 7.76
N ALA A 59 18.10 6.73 8.76
CA ALA A 59 17.30 5.51 8.60
C ALA A 59 15.88 5.82 8.07
N GLU A 60 15.23 6.86 8.59
CA GLU A 60 13.90 7.28 8.12
C GLU A 60 13.96 7.81 6.68
N ALA A 61 15.01 8.55 6.31
CA ALA A 61 15.22 8.99 4.94
C ALA A 61 15.37 7.80 3.97
N TYR A 62 16.16 6.79 4.34
CA TYR A 62 16.28 5.55 3.57
C TYR A 62 14.96 4.79 3.47
N ARG A 63 14.20 4.71 4.56
CA ARG A 63 12.87 4.09 4.58
C ARG A 63 11.91 4.77 3.61
N ILE A 64 11.80 6.10 3.67
CA ILE A 64 10.95 6.89 2.77
C ILE A 64 11.38 6.69 1.32
N LYS A 65 12.69 6.68 1.04
CA LYS A 65 13.22 6.46 -0.32
C LYS A 65 12.89 5.06 -0.84
N ALA A 66 13.04 4.03 -0.02
CA ALA A 66 12.68 2.66 -0.38
C ALA A 66 11.20 2.53 -0.70
N LEU A 67 10.32 3.06 0.17
CA LEU A 67 8.87 3.05 -0.02
C LEU A 67 8.44 3.79 -1.30
N LYS A 68 8.99 4.97 -1.58
CA LYS A 68 8.71 5.70 -2.82
C LYS A 68 9.22 4.96 -4.06
N SER A 69 10.36 4.28 -3.95
CA SER A 69 10.95 3.54 -5.05
C SER A 69 10.11 2.31 -5.39
N ILE A 70 9.62 1.57 -4.38
CA ILE A 70 8.74 0.42 -4.63
C ILE A 70 7.36 0.84 -5.12
N GLU A 71 6.82 1.95 -4.60
CA GLU A 71 5.58 2.56 -5.08
C GLU A 71 5.70 2.96 -6.57
N THR A 72 6.79 3.61 -6.95
CA THR A 72 7.06 3.99 -8.34
C THR A 72 7.21 2.76 -9.24
N PHE A 73 7.98 1.76 -8.78
CA PHE A 73 8.17 0.51 -9.50
C PHE A 73 6.83 -0.18 -9.77
N LEU A 74 6.01 -0.41 -8.74
CA LEU A 74 4.73 -1.10 -8.90
C LEU A 74 3.68 -0.28 -9.66
N SER A 75 3.80 1.05 -9.69
CA SER A 75 2.88 1.92 -10.44
C SER A 75 2.95 1.71 -11.95
N SER A 76 4.09 1.24 -12.48
CA SER A 76 4.29 0.93 -13.90
C SER A 76 3.86 -0.49 -14.29
N ASP A 77 3.16 -1.20 -13.41
CA ASP A 77 2.68 -2.57 -13.58
C ASP A 77 3.77 -3.56 -14.09
N PRO A 78 4.94 -3.65 -13.42
CA PRO A 78 6.10 -4.40 -13.90
C PRO A 78 5.95 -5.93 -13.73
N LEU A 79 4.94 -6.36 -12.95
CA LEU A 79 4.66 -7.75 -12.63
C LEU A 79 3.47 -8.25 -13.46
N PRO A 80 3.44 -9.54 -13.84
CA PRO A 80 2.31 -10.13 -14.53
C PRO A 80 1.09 -10.18 -13.60
N ILE A 81 0.08 -9.37 -13.90
CA ILE A 81 -1.18 -9.26 -13.15
C ILE A 81 -2.11 -10.41 -13.56
N LEU A 82 -2.56 -11.20 -12.59
CA LEU A 82 -3.52 -12.29 -12.75
C LEU A 82 -4.96 -11.81 -12.55
N ASP A 83 -5.18 -11.00 -11.52
CA ASP A 83 -6.48 -10.39 -11.21
C ASP A 83 -6.28 -8.94 -10.79
N LYS A 84 -7.28 -8.12 -11.11
CA LYS A 84 -7.33 -6.71 -10.76
C LYS A 84 -8.74 -6.33 -10.34
N ARG A 85 -8.84 -5.64 -9.20
CA ARG A 85 -10.12 -5.14 -8.69
C ARG A 85 -10.00 -3.70 -8.24
N VAL A 86 -10.88 -2.84 -8.74
CA VAL A 86 -11.05 -1.48 -8.22
C VAL A 86 -12.27 -1.50 -7.32
N THR A 87 -12.11 -1.02 -6.10
CA THR A 87 -13.17 -0.88 -5.10
C THR A 87 -13.37 0.59 -4.78
N LEU A 88 -14.61 0.99 -4.59
CA LEU A 88 -15.04 2.33 -4.21
C LEU A 88 -16.03 2.20 -3.07
N LYS A 89 -15.87 3.02 -2.02
CA LYS A 89 -16.80 3.04 -0.88
C LYS A 89 -17.07 4.48 -0.44
N ALA A 90 -18.32 4.79 -0.15
CA ALA A 90 -18.71 6.05 0.47
C ALA A 90 -18.22 6.10 1.92
N VAL A 91 -17.48 7.15 2.27
CA VAL A 91 -16.92 7.39 3.62
C VAL A 91 -17.04 8.89 3.92
N GLY A 92 -17.81 9.23 4.96
CA GLY A 92 -17.86 10.62 5.48
C GLY A 92 -18.30 11.68 4.47
N GLY A 93 -19.19 11.33 3.52
CA GLY A 93 -19.68 12.25 2.49
C GLY A 93 -18.79 12.35 1.23
N ALA A 94 -17.70 11.60 1.17
CA ALA A 94 -16.84 11.45 -0.01
C ALA A 94 -16.69 9.97 -0.37
N TYR A 95 -15.85 9.67 -1.37
CA TYR A 95 -15.48 8.31 -1.72
C TYR A 95 -14.01 8.01 -1.44
N GLU A 96 -13.77 6.82 -0.89
CA GLU A 96 -12.46 6.19 -0.84
C GLU A 96 -12.40 5.10 -1.91
N ALA A 97 -11.36 5.14 -2.75
CA ALA A 97 -11.15 4.16 -3.81
C ALA A 97 -9.80 3.47 -3.67
N ARG A 98 -9.76 2.18 -3.97
CA ARG A 98 -8.54 1.37 -3.97
C ARG A 98 -8.51 0.43 -5.16
N VAL A 99 -7.34 0.22 -5.73
CA VAL A 99 -7.10 -0.86 -6.69
C VAL A 99 -6.20 -1.91 -6.07
N ARG A 100 -6.63 -3.17 -6.15
CA ARG A 100 -5.85 -4.33 -5.75
C ARG A 100 -5.40 -5.11 -6.97
N TYR A 101 -4.13 -5.47 -6.97
CA TYR A 101 -3.50 -6.31 -7.98
C TYR A 101 -3.06 -7.61 -7.34
N THR A 102 -3.50 -8.73 -7.92
CA THR A 102 -3.03 -10.06 -7.59
C THR A 102 -2.14 -10.53 -8.73
N CYS A 103 -0.87 -10.82 -8.42
CA CYS A 103 0.15 -11.22 -9.37
C CYS A 103 0.54 -12.69 -9.18
N ALA A 104 1.34 -13.20 -10.12
CA ALA A 104 2.01 -14.49 -9.95
C ALA A 104 2.95 -14.48 -8.71
N GLU A 105 3.42 -15.66 -8.30
CA GLU A 105 4.35 -15.82 -7.17
C GLU A 105 3.80 -15.26 -5.83
N LYS A 106 2.46 -15.33 -5.66
CA LYS A 106 1.74 -14.89 -4.46
C LYS A 106 2.02 -13.44 -4.05
N ILE A 107 2.28 -12.57 -5.03
CA ILE A 107 2.44 -11.13 -4.81
C ILE A 107 1.06 -10.46 -4.89
N GLU A 108 0.73 -9.65 -3.88
CA GLU A 108 -0.45 -8.79 -3.88
C GLU A 108 -0.07 -7.37 -3.48
N TYR A 109 -0.58 -6.37 -4.19
CA TYR A 109 -0.40 -4.98 -3.82
C TYR A 109 -1.66 -4.14 -4.03
N GLU A 110 -1.82 -3.10 -3.20
CA GLU A 110 -3.00 -2.23 -3.20
C GLU A 110 -2.59 -0.76 -3.22
N PHE A 111 -3.15 0.00 -4.16
CA PHE A 111 -3.00 1.45 -4.22
C PHE A 111 -4.28 2.15 -3.77
N LEU A 112 -4.13 3.19 -2.97
CA LEU A 112 -5.17 4.21 -2.78
C LEU A 112 -5.25 5.06 -4.07
N LEU A 113 -6.47 5.39 -4.49
CA LEU A 113 -6.75 6.16 -5.71
C LEU A 113 -7.33 7.53 -5.36
N ASP A 114 -7.00 8.53 -6.18
CA ASP A 114 -7.55 9.89 -6.03
C ASP A 114 -8.92 10.00 -6.70
N THR A 115 -9.98 9.91 -5.89
CA THR A 115 -11.36 10.02 -6.37
C THR A 115 -11.73 11.40 -6.90
N LYS A 116 -10.97 12.45 -6.55
CA LYS A 116 -11.28 13.83 -6.98
C LYS A 116 -10.95 14.10 -8.44
N ASN A 117 -10.06 13.30 -9.03
CA ASN A 117 -9.68 13.42 -10.44
C ASN A 117 -10.72 12.85 -11.42
N VAL A 118 -11.77 12.21 -10.90
CA VAL A 118 -12.89 11.70 -11.70
C VAL A 118 -14.15 12.42 -11.27
N ASP A 119 -14.72 13.24 -12.17
CA ASP A 119 -15.84 14.16 -11.89
C ASP A 119 -17.04 13.47 -11.22
N LEU A 120 -17.29 12.21 -11.59
CA LEU A 120 -18.40 11.42 -11.07
C LEU A 120 -18.32 11.19 -9.54
N PHE A 121 -17.11 11.16 -8.99
CA PHE A 121 -16.83 10.81 -7.59
C PHE A 121 -16.38 12.01 -6.73
N GLN A 122 -16.41 13.24 -7.27
CA GLN A 122 -16.13 14.45 -6.49
C GLN A 122 -17.17 14.71 -5.39
N ASN A 123 -18.41 14.24 -5.61
CA ASN A 123 -19.53 14.37 -4.69
C ASN A 123 -20.31 13.06 -4.64
N SER A 124 -21.27 12.98 -3.72
CA SER A 124 -22.28 11.91 -3.70
C SER A 124 -22.86 11.64 -5.10
N LEU A 125 -22.99 10.36 -5.44
CA LEU A 125 -23.39 9.90 -6.77
C LEU A 125 -24.80 9.32 -6.70
N GLU A 126 -25.78 10.16 -6.97
CA GLU A 126 -27.15 9.71 -7.21
C GLU A 126 -27.26 8.95 -8.53
N PHE A 127 -28.09 7.90 -8.55
CA PHE A 127 -28.39 7.15 -9.77
C PHE A 127 -28.96 8.05 -10.88
N SER A 128 -29.68 9.12 -10.48
CA SER A 128 -30.25 10.14 -11.36
C SER A 128 -29.22 10.81 -12.30
N LYS A 129 -27.93 10.78 -11.94
CA LYS A 129 -26.85 11.30 -12.80
C LYS A 129 -26.62 10.47 -14.06
N PHE A 130 -27.02 9.20 -14.06
CA PHE A 130 -26.94 8.34 -15.23
C PHE A 130 -28.24 8.37 -16.03
N GLU A 131 -29.36 8.14 -15.35
CA GLU A 131 -30.68 8.05 -15.96
C GLU A 131 -31.73 8.60 -14.99
N LYS A 132 -32.52 9.58 -15.44
CA LYS A 132 -33.53 10.23 -14.61
C LYS A 132 -34.89 9.58 -14.78
N GLY A 133 -35.56 9.27 -13.68
CA GLY A 133 -36.93 8.76 -13.71
C GLY A 133 -37.07 7.25 -13.78
N LEU A 134 -35.95 6.51 -13.77
CA LEU A 134 -35.96 5.05 -13.84
C LEU A 134 -36.64 4.45 -12.60
N LYS A 135 -37.51 3.46 -12.85
CA LYS A 135 -38.27 2.76 -11.81
C LYS A 135 -38.05 1.26 -11.93
N ILE A 136 -37.94 0.59 -10.79
CA ILE A 136 -37.84 -0.87 -10.72
C ILE A 136 -39.02 -1.40 -9.92
N ALA A 137 -39.70 -2.42 -10.45
CA ALA A 137 -40.71 -3.18 -9.71
C ALA A 137 -39.99 -4.07 -8.69
N VAL A 138 -40.25 -3.87 -7.40
CA VAL A 138 -39.51 -4.53 -6.31
C VAL A 138 -40.34 -5.51 -5.49
N ARG A 139 -41.65 -5.31 -5.42
CA ARG A 139 -42.58 -6.18 -4.67
C ARG A 139 -43.95 -6.20 -5.34
N LEU A 140 -44.70 -7.26 -5.10
CA LEU A 140 -46.10 -7.34 -5.50
C LEU A 140 -47.00 -7.07 -4.29
N GLY A 141 -47.97 -6.17 -4.46
CA GLY A 141 -48.93 -5.82 -3.43
C GLY A 141 -50.37 -6.01 -3.91
N LYS A 142 -51.29 -6.25 -2.97
CA LYS A 142 -52.73 -6.15 -3.25
C LYS A 142 -53.17 -4.70 -3.11
N THR A 143 -53.92 -4.19 -4.09
CA THR A 143 -54.57 -2.88 -3.93
C THR A 143 -55.97 -3.08 -3.33
N TRP A 144 -56.44 -2.16 -2.50
CA TRP A 144 -57.74 -2.27 -1.82
C TRP A 144 -58.94 -2.42 -2.77
N LEU A 145 -58.77 -2.03 -4.04
CA LEU A 145 -59.78 -2.05 -5.09
C LEU A 145 -59.73 -3.29 -6.02
N LYS A 146 -58.63 -4.05 -6.07
CA LYS A 146 -58.46 -5.18 -7.00
C LYS A 146 -57.82 -6.38 -6.32
N SER A 147 -58.36 -7.57 -6.55
CA SER A 147 -57.82 -8.85 -6.08
C SER A 147 -56.51 -9.26 -6.76
N GLU A 148 -56.14 -8.58 -7.85
CA GLU A 148 -54.91 -8.81 -8.59
C GLU A 148 -53.71 -8.18 -7.89
N LEU A 149 -52.59 -8.90 -7.91
CA LEU A 149 -51.31 -8.41 -7.44
C LEU A 149 -50.76 -7.36 -8.42
N VAL A 150 -50.46 -6.17 -7.92
CA VAL A 150 -49.91 -5.05 -8.69
C VAL A 150 -48.46 -4.81 -8.27
N PRO A 151 -47.53 -4.55 -9.20
CA PRO A 151 -46.15 -4.20 -8.87
C PRO A 151 -46.07 -2.86 -8.14
N GLY A 152 -45.37 -2.88 -6.99
CA GLY A 152 -44.87 -1.70 -6.30
C GLY A 152 -43.52 -1.30 -6.89
N TYR A 153 -43.37 -0.02 -7.22
CA TYR A 153 -42.18 0.53 -7.86
C TYR A 153 -41.37 1.40 -6.90
N GLU A 154 -40.06 1.26 -7.00
CA GLU A 154 -39.10 2.19 -6.42
C GLU A 154 -38.47 3.04 -7.51
N LYS A 155 -38.31 4.34 -7.24
CA LYS A 155 -37.67 5.28 -8.16
C LYS A 155 -36.20 5.42 -7.78
N LEU A 156 -35.30 5.20 -8.73
CA LEU A 156 -33.86 5.19 -8.45
C LEU A 156 -33.25 6.57 -8.24
N ASP A 157 -33.94 7.66 -8.61
CA ASP A 157 -33.38 9.02 -8.61
C ASP A 157 -32.67 9.42 -7.31
N GLN A 158 -33.20 9.00 -6.15
CA GLN A 158 -32.70 9.39 -4.83
C GLN A 158 -31.74 8.36 -4.21
N TYR A 159 -31.44 7.28 -4.93
CA TYR A 159 -30.51 6.27 -4.47
C TYR A 159 -29.08 6.70 -4.79
N VAL A 160 -28.25 6.74 -3.75
CA VAL A 160 -26.85 7.17 -3.81
C VAL A 160 -25.94 5.96 -3.81
N LEU A 161 -24.89 5.97 -4.63
CA LEU A 161 -23.88 4.92 -4.65
C LEU A 161 -23.20 4.82 -3.28
N SER A 162 -23.35 3.70 -2.60
CA SER A 162 -22.68 3.42 -1.33
C SER A 162 -21.35 2.69 -1.53
N SER A 163 -21.31 1.78 -2.50
CA SER A 163 -20.11 1.03 -2.82
C SER A 163 -20.15 0.49 -4.23
N ALA A 164 -18.99 0.37 -4.87
CA ALA A 164 -18.84 -0.39 -6.10
C ALA A 164 -17.54 -1.20 -6.11
N GLU A 165 -17.56 -2.31 -6.82
CA GLU A 165 -16.38 -3.11 -7.14
C GLU A 165 -16.42 -3.42 -8.62
N VAL A 166 -15.31 -3.21 -9.33
CA VAL A 166 -15.13 -3.62 -10.72
C VAL A 166 -13.94 -4.55 -10.83
N SER A 167 -14.15 -5.65 -11.54
CA SER A 167 -13.13 -6.58 -12.01
C SER A 167 -13.11 -6.59 -13.54
N LYS A 168 -12.30 -7.45 -14.15
CA LYS A 168 -12.18 -7.54 -15.62
C LYS A 168 -13.52 -7.75 -16.34
N THR A 169 -14.45 -8.49 -15.74
CA THR A 169 -15.69 -8.91 -16.40
C THR A 169 -16.95 -8.48 -15.66
N ASN A 170 -16.84 -8.02 -14.40
CA ASN A 170 -17.98 -7.79 -13.54
C ASN A 170 -17.87 -6.45 -12.82
N THR A 171 -18.99 -5.77 -12.69
CA THR A 171 -19.19 -4.58 -11.86
C THR A 171 -20.33 -4.85 -10.89
N VAL A 172 -20.05 -4.78 -9.60
CA VAL A 172 -21.04 -4.87 -8.53
C VAL A 172 -21.20 -3.48 -7.94
N ALA A 173 -22.40 -2.93 -7.96
CA ALA A 173 -22.68 -1.60 -7.43
C ALA A 173 -23.86 -1.64 -6.47
N THR A 174 -23.69 -1.05 -5.29
CA THR A 174 -24.77 -0.93 -4.30
C THR A 174 -25.15 0.53 -4.13
N PHE A 175 -26.43 0.83 -4.37
CA PHE A 175 -27.01 2.13 -4.14
C PHE A 175 -27.99 2.07 -2.97
N ILE A 176 -27.93 3.05 -2.08
CA ILE A 176 -28.75 3.13 -0.87
C ILE A 176 -29.63 4.37 -0.90
N HIS A 177 -30.79 4.29 -0.24
CA HIS A 177 -31.63 5.46 0.01
C HIS A 177 -31.26 6.05 1.37
N GLU A 178 -30.66 7.24 1.43
CA GLU A 178 -30.05 7.80 2.65
C GLU A 178 -31.00 7.89 3.86
N GLN A 179 -32.30 8.01 3.63
CA GLN A 179 -33.32 8.16 4.69
C GLN A 179 -34.04 6.84 5.07
N SER A 180 -33.62 5.69 4.52
CA SER A 180 -34.29 4.41 4.80
C SER A 180 -33.33 3.22 4.70
N GLU A 181 -33.79 2.03 5.09
CA GLU A 181 -33.02 0.79 4.95
C GLU A 181 -33.03 0.21 3.53
N LYS A 182 -33.61 0.94 2.56
CA LYS A 182 -33.76 0.47 1.19
C LYS A 182 -32.44 0.55 0.44
N LYS A 183 -32.11 -0.53 -0.27
CA LYS A 183 -30.93 -0.56 -1.16
C LYS A 183 -31.15 -1.43 -2.39
N PHE A 184 -30.46 -1.06 -3.44
CA PHE A 184 -30.30 -1.87 -4.65
C PHE A 184 -28.85 -2.32 -4.77
N THR A 185 -28.65 -3.60 -5.03
CA THR A 185 -27.37 -4.13 -5.49
C THR A 185 -27.54 -4.59 -6.92
N PHE A 186 -26.72 -4.05 -7.81
CA PHE A 186 -26.64 -4.40 -9.21
C PHE A 186 -25.38 -5.20 -9.46
N VAL A 187 -25.50 -6.31 -10.20
CA VAL A 187 -24.36 -7.04 -10.75
C VAL A 187 -24.46 -6.93 -12.26
N TYR A 188 -23.55 -6.15 -12.84
CA TYR A 188 -23.36 -6.06 -14.28
C TYR A 188 -22.19 -6.92 -14.69
N SER A 189 -22.41 -7.79 -15.65
CA SER A 189 -21.38 -8.69 -16.15
C SER A 189 -21.32 -8.65 -17.66
N LYS A 190 -20.11 -8.53 -18.18
CA LYS A 190 -19.85 -8.38 -19.61
C LYS A 190 -18.86 -9.44 -20.07
N SER A 191 -19.28 -10.23 -21.06
CA SER A 191 -18.41 -11.07 -21.87
C SER A 191 -18.19 -10.44 -23.25
N GLU A 192 -17.38 -11.06 -24.10
CA GLU A 192 -17.15 -10.58 -25.46
C GLU A 192 -18.41 -10.58 -26.33
N THR A 193 -19.39 -11.42 -26.00
CA THR A 193 -20.58 -11.65 -26.84
C THR A 193 -21.89 -11.23 -26.20
N GLN A 194 -21.92 -11.08 -24.86
CA GLN A 194 -23.16 -10.84 -24.11
C GLN A 194 -22.91 -9.97 -22.87
N SER A 195 -23.95 -9.26 -22.45
CA SER A 195 -23.98 -8.57 -21.16
C SER A 195 -25.26 -8.90 -20.40
N PHE A 196 -25.14 -9.07 -19.09
CA PHE A 196 -26.25 -9.37 -18.20
C PHE A 196 -26.27 -8.43 -17.00
N ILE A 197 -27.48 -8.24 -16.45
CA ILE A 197 -27.70 -7.49 -15.22
C ILE A 197 -28.54 -8.32 -14.28
N GLU A 198 -28.05 -8.45 -13.06
CA GLU A 198 -28.81 -8.91 -11.92
C GLU A 198 -29.11 -7.74 -10.98
N VAL A 199 -30.32 -7.71 -10.45
CA VAL A 199 -30.86 -6.65 -9.60
C VAL A 199 -31.42 -7.29 -8.35
N LYS A 200 -30.79 -6.97 -7.23
CA LYS A 200 -31.26 -7.34 -5.90
C LYS A 200 -31.75 -6.09 -5.19
N TYR A 201 -32.95 -6.17 -4.65
CA TYR A 201 -33.52 -5.15 -3.77
C TYR A 201 -33.55 -5.66 -2.33
N GLU A 202 -33.38 -4.77 -1.37
CA GLU A 202 -33.55 -5.08 0.06
C GLU A 202 -34.21 -3.89 0.75
N ASP A 203 -35.15 -4.19 1.64
CA ASP A 203 -35.85 -3.25 2.51
C ASP A 203 -36.13 -3.91 3.87
N SER A 204 -36.89 -3.23 4.74
CA SER A 204 -37.31 -3.75 6.05
C SER A 204 -38.10 -5.07 6.02
N GLN A 205 -38.66 -5.46 4.86
CA GLN A 205 -39.42 -6.70 4.68
C GLN A 205 -38.53 -7.84 4.15
N GLY A 206 -37.23 -7.60 3.96
CA GLY A 206 -36.24 -8.57 3.50
C GLY A 206 -35.74 -8.28 2.09
N SER A 207 -35.07 -9.26 1.48
CA SER A 207 -34.47 -9.12 0.16
C SER A 207 -35.29 -9.80 -0.94
N VAL A 208 -35.29 -9.19 -2.12
CA VAL A 208 -35.93 -9.68 -3.34
C VAL A 208 -34.91 -9.68 -4.47
N ASP A 209 -34.77 -10.82 -5.14
CA ASP A 209 -34.08 -10.92 -6.42
C ASP A 209 -35.10 -10.64 -7.54
N VAL A 210 -34.96 -9.49 -8.19
CA VAL A 210 -35.91 -9.01 -9.20
C VAL A 210 -35.84 -9.86 -10.47
N ASN A 211 -34.66 -10.40 -10.79
CA ASN A 211 -34.45 -11.24 -11.97
C ASN A 211 -35.02 -12.65 -11.77
N ALA A 212 -34.94 -13.18 -10.54
CA ALA A 212 -35.45 -14.50 -10.19
C ALA A 212 -36.98 -14.58 -10.10
N ASP A 213 -37.68 -13.44 -9.90
CA ASP A 213 -39.15 -13.38 -9.91
C ASP A 213 -39.69 -12.98 -11.30
N PRO A 214 -40.33 -13.90 -12.05
CA PRO A 214 -40.85 -13.61 -13.39
C PRO A 214 -41.91 -12.49 -13.43
N GLN A 215 -42.64 -12.28 -12.32
CA GLN A 215 -43.67 -11.25 -12.24
C GLN A 215 -43.08 -9.85 -12.06
N LEU A 216 -41.85 -9.75 -11.56
CA LEU A 216 -41.09 -8.50 -11.45
C LEU A 216 -40.18 -8.29 -12.68
N ASN A 217 -39.45 -9.33 -13.08
CA ASN A 217 -38.47 -9.29 -14.18
C ASN A 217 -39.07 -8.78 -15.50
N LYS A 218 -40.34 -9.11 -15.80
CA LYS A 218 -41.02 -8.62 -17.01
C LYS A 218 -41.20 -7.09 -17.08
N TYR A 219 -41.05 -6.38 -15.96
CA TYR A 219 -41.09 -4.92 -15.88
C TYR A 219 -39.70 -4.29 -15.79
N LEU A 220 -38.63 -5.09 -15.81
CA LEU A 220 -37.27 -4.60 -15.66
C LEU A 220 -36.77 -4.01 -16.99
N GLU A 221 -36.47 -2.72 -16.98
CA GLU A 221 -35.85 -2.04 -18.12
C GLU A 221 -34.33 -2.24 -18.06
N THR A 222 -33.81 -3.23 -18.79
CA THR A 222 -32.40 -3.61 -18.69
C THR A 222 -31.45 -2.65 -19.40
N GLU A 223 -31.86 -2.04 -20.52
CA GLU A 223 -30.96 -1.21 -21.33
C GLU A 223 -30.52 0.09 -20.61
N PRO A 224 -31.40 0.86 -19.94
CA PRO A 224 -30.97 2.00 -19.14
C PRO A 224 -30.04 1.60 -17.98
N LEU A 225 -30.28 0.44 -17.36
CA LEU A 225 -29.42 -0.08 -16.30
C LEU A 225 -28.04 -0.47 -16.83
N LYS A 226 -27.97 -1.10 -18.02
CA LYS A 226 -26.70 -1.42 -18.69
C LYS A 226 -25.93 -0.15 -19.00
N TYR A 227 -26.59 0.85 -19.57
CA TYR A 227 -25.96 2.14 -19.84
C TYR A 227 -25.38 2.77 -18.55
N ALA A 228 -26.16 2.82 -17.47
CA ALA A 228 -25.71 3.39 -16.20
C ALA A 228 -24.50 2.63 -15.63
N LEU A 229 -24.56 1.30 -15.59
CA LEU A 229 -23.49 0.47 -15.02
C LEU A 229 -22.24 0.40 -15.91
N GLU A 230 -22.38 0.51 -17.23
CA GLU A 230 -21.25 0.66 -18.14
C GLU A 230 -20.52 2.00 -17.91
N ASN A 231 -21.25 3.11 -17.77
CA ASN A 231 -20.63 4.40 -17.43
C ASN A 231 -19.95 4.37 -16.06
N LEU A 232 -20.58 3.75 -15.05
CA LEU A 232 -19.95 3.56 -13.74
C LEU A 232 -18.68 2.70 -13.85
N THR A 233 -18.71 1.63 -14.64
CA THR A 233 -17.55 0.76 -14.90
C THR A 233 -16.40 1.56 -15.49
N LEU A 234 -16.66 2.38 -16.51
CA LEU A 234 -15.65 3.22 -17.15
C LEU A 234 -15.04 4.22 -16.16
N ALA A 235 -15.87 4.89 -15.37
CA ALA A 235 -15.39 5.84 -14.35
C ALA A 235 -14.55 5.15 -13.26
N LEU A 236 -14.92 3.94 -12.82
CA LEU A 236 -14.13 3.16 -11.86
C LEU A 236 -12.79 2.72 -12.44
N LEU A 237 -12.75 2.31 -13.71
CA LEU A 237 -11.50 1.96 -14.40
C LEU A 237 -10.60 3.20 -14.64
N GLU A 238 -11.19 4.38 -14.82
CA GLU A 238 -10.45 5.63 -14.93
C GLU A 238 -9.68 5.98 -13.64
N LEU A 239 -10.27 5.70 -12.46
CA LEU A 239 -9.60 5.92 -11.16
C LEU A 239 -8.24 5.23 -11.06
N GLU A 240 -8.05 4.09 -11.74
CA GLU A 240 -6.77 3.36 -11.75
C GLU A 240 -5.62 4.22 -12.27
N ARG A 241 -5.88 5.19 -13.15
CA ARG A 241 -4.86 6.10 -13.69
C ARG A 241 -4.39 7.13 -12.67
N HIS A 242 -5.10 7.26 -11.55
CA HIS A 242 -4.87 8.24 -10.50
C HIS A 242 -4.39 7.55 -9.20
N LYS A 243 -3.39 6.67 -9.29
CA LYS A 243 -2.72 6.04 -8.14
C LYS A 243 -2.08 7.12 -7.27
N MET A 244 -2.42 7.14 -5.97
CA MET A 244 -1.85 8.08 -5.01
C MET A 244 -0.72 7.49 -4.18
N ARG A 245 -0.98 6.34 -3.57
CA ARG A 245 -0.09 5.76 -2.56
C ARG A 245 -0.24 4.24 -2.51
N LEU A 246 0.88 3.55 -2.36
CA LEU A 246 0.93 2.12 -2.04
C LEU A 246 0.53 1.91 -0.57
N THR A 247 -0.52 1.12 -0.36
CA THR A 247 -1.13 0.86 0.96
C THR A 247 -0.99 -0.58 1.43
N LYS A 248 -0.73 -1.51 0.50
CA LYS A 248 -0.46 -2.91 0.80
C LYS A 248 0.58 -3.44 -0.18
N LEU A 249 1.51 -4.23 0.31
CA LEU A 249 2.40 -5.07 -0.51
C LEU A 249 2.73 -6.33 0.30
N VAL A 250 2.28 -7.47 -0.21
CA VAL A 250 2.46 -8.78 0.41
C VAL A 250 3.07 -9.75 -0.60
N GLN A 251 4.02 -10.57 -0.15
CA GLN A 251 4.53 -11.72 -0.89
C GLN A 251 4.59 -12.92 0.04
N ASP A 252 3.97 -14.04 -0.33
CA ASP A 252 3.91 -15.26 0.49
C ASP A 252 3.46 -14.96 1.94
N GLU A 253 2.39 -14.17 2.09
CA GLU A 253 1.80 -13.75 3.39
C GLU A 253 2.66 -12.76 4.21
N ASN A 254 3.87 -12.42 3.76
CA ASN A 254 4.72 -11.42 4.43
C ASN A 254 4.36 -10.00 4.00
N ASP A 255 4.06 -9.12 4.96
CA ASP A 255 3.86 -7.68 4.72
C ASP A 255 5.21 -6.97 4.53
N LEU A 256 5.54 -6.66 3.28
CA LEU A 256 6.82 -6.08 2.90
C LEU A 256 6.91 -4.58 3.21
N LEU A 257 5.78 -3.86 3.33
CA LEU A 257 5.82 -2.45 3.70
C LEU A 257 6.21 -2.26 5.16
N SER A 258 5.81 -3.21 6.00
CA SER A 258 6.13 -3.22 7.43
C SER A 258 7.52 -3.79 7.70
N SER A 259 7.93 -4.88 7.03
CA SER A 259 9.24 -5.51 7.24
C SER A 259 10.39 -4.76 6.55
N LEU A 260 10.10 -4.05 5.44
CA LEU A 260 11.08 -3.46 4.52
C LEU A 260 12.04 -4.48 3.89
N ASP A 261 11.71 -5.77 3.97
CA ASP A 261 12.45 -6.83 3.31
C ASP A 261 11.93 -7.01 1.88
N PHE A 262 12.60 -6.37 0.93
CA PHE A 262 12.22 -6.41 -0.48
C PHE A 262 13.09 -7.35 -1.31
N PHE A 263 14.01 -8.11 -0.70
CA PHE A 263 14.98 -8.89 -1.48
C PHE A 263 14.31 -9.96 -2.33
N GLU A 264 13.40 -10.74 -1.75
CA GLU A 264 12.64 -11.76 -2.48
C GLU A 264 11.78 -11.15 -3.61
N LEU A 265 11.20 -9.97 -3.37
CA LEU A 265 10.45 -9.26 -4.39
C LEU A 265 11.36 -8.78 -5.52
N LEU A 266 12.56 -8.29 -5.19
CA LEU A 266 13.57 -7.88 -6.17
C LEU A 266 14.05 -9.08 -6.98
N LEU A 267 14.27 -10.23 -6.34
CA LEU A 267 14.69 -11.45 -7.01
C LEU A 267 13.61 -11.96 -7.96
N THR A 268 12.36 -12.00 -7.52
CA THR A 268 11.21 -12.42 -8.33
C THR A 268 10.98 -11.49 -9.51
N SER A 269 11.00 -10.17 -9.29
CA SER A 269 10.87 -9.19 -10.38
C SER A 269 12.03 -9.27 -11.37
N SER A 270 13.26 -9.48 -10.90
CA SER A 270 14.43 -9.67 -11.75
C SER A 270 14.34 -10.94 -12.60
N LYS A 271 13.82 -12.05 -12.04
CA LYS A 271 13.57 -13.29 -12.78
C LYS A 271 12.58 -13.04 -13.92
N ILE A 272 11.48 -12.35 -13.64
CA ILE A 272 10.47 -11.98 -14.65
C ILE A 272 11.09 -11.10 -15.74
N ALA A 273 11.85 -10.07 -15.35
CA ALA A 273 12.51 -9.17 -16.29
C ALA A 273 13.52 -9.91 -17.19
N SER A 274 14.37 -10.77 -16.62
CA SER A 274 15.32 -11.61 -17.36
C SER A 274 14.60 -12.54 -18.34
N GLN A 275 13.51 -13.18 -17.92
CA GLN A 275 12.72 -14.04 -18.80
C GLN A 275 12.10 -13.25 -19.96
N ASN A 276 11.60 -12.04 -19.71
CA ASN A 276 11.04 -11.20 -20.75
C ASN A 276 12.10 -10.72 -21.75
N LEU A 277 13.30 -10.37 -21.26
CA LEU A 277 14.45 -10.04 -22.11
C LEU A 277 14.82 -11.22 -23.03
N LYS A 278 14.90 -12.44 -22.48
CA LYS A 278 15.22 -13.66 -23.24
C LYS A 278 14.20 -14.04 -24.31
N LYS A 279 12.96 -13.53 -24.23
CA LYS A 279 11.93 -13.76 -25.26
C LYS A 279 12.19 -12.94 -26.54
N VAL A 280 12.97 -11.87 -26.46
CA VAL A 280 13.30 -11.02 -27.60
C VAL A 280 14.58 -11.56 -28.26
N PRO A 281 14.53 -12.03 -29.53
CA PRO A 281 15.70 -12.62 -30.18
C PRO A 281 16.87 -11.63 -30.25
N GLY A 282 18.03 -12.03 -29.72
CA GLY A 282 19.24 -11.21 -29.71
C GLY A 282 19.30 -10.15 -28.60
N ALA A 283 18.23 -9.98 -27.82
CA ALA A 283 18.23 -9.04 -26.70
C ALA A 283 19.06 -9.55 -25.53
N THR A 284 19.94 -8.69 -25.05
CA THR A 284 20.75 -8.87 -23.85
C THR A 284 20.78 -7.55 -23.10
N LEU A 285 21.27 -7.56 -21.86
CA LEU A 285 21.43 -6.32 -21.10
C LEU A 285 22.34 -5.32 -21.85
N PHE A 286 23.34 -5.81 -22.59
CA PHE A 286 24.28 -5.00 -23.36
C PHE A 286 23.74 -4.48 -24.69
N THR A 287 22.63 -5.02 -25.19
CA THR A 287 21.99 -4.52 -26.42
C THR A 287 20.85 -3.56 -26.11
N GLU A 288 20.13 -3.78 -25.01
CA GLU A 288 18.96 -2.98 -24.64
C GLU A 288 19.29 -1.75 -23.80
N PHE A 289 20.44 -1.73 -23.13
CA PHE A 289 20.83 -0.65 -22.23
C PHE A 289 22.17 -0.04 -22.60
N SER A 290 22.31 1.25 -22.32
CA SER A 290 23.58 1.96 -22.44
C SER A 290 24.62 1.41 -21.46
N LYS A 291 25.89 1.65 -21.76
CA LYS A 291 27.00 1.26 -20.89
C LYS A 291 26.87 1.89 -19.50
N GLU A 292 26.43 3.14 -19.45
CA GLU A 292 26.23 3.92 -18.22
C GLU A 292 25.15 3.29 -17.34
N GLU A 293 24.03 2.85 -17.93
CA GLU A 293 22.95 2.16 -17.20
C GLU A 293 23.41 0.82 -16.62
N ILE A 294 24.20 0.05 -17.38
CA ILE A 294 24.73 -1.24 -16.94
C ILE A 294 25.71 -1.05 -15.78
N VAL A 295 26.60 -0.05 -15.87
CA VAL A 295 27.52 0.29 -14.77
C VAL A 295 26.73 0.67 -13.52
N GLN A 296 25.71 1.53 -13.65
CA GLN A 296 24.86 1.90 -12.51
C GLN A 296 24.11 0.70 -11.93
N PHE A 297 23.63 -0.22 -12.76
CA PHE A 297 22.97 -1.43 -12.30
C PHE A 297 23.94 -2.33 -11.51
N VAL A 298 25.14 -2.57 -12.03
CA VAL A 298 26.18 -3.35 -11.34
C VAL A 298 26.56 -2.70 -10.01
N GLU A 299 26.79 -1.39 -9.97
CA GLU A 299 27.09 -0.67 -8.72
C GLU A 299 25.96 -0.80 -7.69
N ARG A 300 24.69 -0.82 -8.12
CA ARG A 300 23.56 -1.07 -7.21
C ARG A 300 23.53 -2.52 -6.71
N LEU A 301 23.89 -3.49 -7.55
CA LEU A 301 23.97 -4.90 -7.12
C LEU A 301 25.08 -5.12 -6.09
N LYS A 302 26.19 -4.35 -6.16
CA LYS A 302 27.25 -4.42 -5.13
C LYS A 302 26.73 -4.10 -3.72
N LEU A 303 25.75 -3.21 -3.61
CA LEU A 303 25.14 -2.83 -2.32
C LEU A 303 24.38 -3.98 -1.66
N LEU A 304 23.99 -5.01 -2.42
CA LEU A 304 23.34 -6.23 -1.91
C LEU A 304 24.37 -7.27 -1.43
N GLY A 305 25.68 -6.97 -1.51
CA GLY A 305 26.73 -7.93 -1.18
C GLY A 305 26.63 -9.21 -2.02
N ARG A 306 26.82 -10.37 -1.38
CA ARG A 306 26.79 -11.68 -2.07
C ARG A 306 25.43 -12.01 -2.68
N GLU A 307 24.34 -11.47 -2.15
CA GLU A 307 23.01 -11.68 -2.70
C GLU A 307 22.85 -11.04 -4.09
N GLY A 308 23.60 -9.97 -4.36
CA GLY A 308 23.66 -9.34 -5.68
C GLY A 308 24.12 -10.28 -6.80
N LEU A 309 24.92 -11.30 -6.47
CA LEU A 309 25.34 -12.34 -7.43
C LEU A 309 24.16 -13.16 -7.94
N GLN A 310 23.14 -13.41 -7.09
CA GLN A 310 21.95 -14.14 -7.50
C GLN A 310 21.20 -13.39 -8.60
N ILE A 311 21.02 -12.07 -8.43
CA ILE A 311 20.35 -11.23 -9.44
C ILE A 311 21.23 -11.10 -10.68
N ALA A 312 22.54 -10.88 -10.52
CA ALA A 312 23.48 -10.78 -11.63
C ALA A 312 23.47 -12.01 -12.54
N SER A 313 23.40 -13.20 -11.94
CA SER A 313 23.35 -14.48 -12.66
C SER A 313 22.13 -14.61 -13.57
N LEU A 314 21.00 -13.98 -13.21
CA LEU A 314 19.80 -13.99 -14.05
C LEU A 314 20.05 -13.29 -15.39
N PHE A 315 20.97 -12.35 -15.40
CA PHE A 315 21.32 -11.50 -16.52
C PHE A 315 22.66 -11.85 -17.18
N GLY A 316 23.40 -12.84 -16.66
CA GLY A 316 24.70 -13.27 -17.20
C GLY A 316 25.83 -12.27 -16.98
N ILE A 317 25.77 -11.49 -15.90
CA ILE A 317 26.75 -10.45 -15.55
C ILE A 317 27.46 -10.69 -14.22
N GLU A 318 27.33 -11.90 -13.65
CA GLU A 318 27.94 -12.30 -12.37
C GLU A 318 29.45 -12.08 -12.33
N SER A 319 30.15 -12.31 -13.45
CA SER A 319 31.60 -12.10 -13.59
C SER A 319 32.02 -10.64 -13.35
N LEU A 320 31.11 -9.67 -13.49
CA LEU A 320 31.36 -8.25 -13.19
C LEU A 320 31.34 -7.96 -11.68
N LEU A 321 30.76 -8.87 -10.87
CA LEU A 321 30.62 -8.75 -9.41
C LEU A 321 31.55 -9.71 -8.67
N GLU A 322 31.86 -10.89 -9.23
CA GLU A 322 32.70 -11.91 -8.59
C GLU A 322 34.07 -11.37 -8.13
N LYS A 323 34.64 -10.42 -8.88
CA LYS A 323 35.93 -9.78 -8.53
C LYS A 323 35.88 -8.94 -7.26
N GLU A 324 34.71 -8.40 -6.92
CA GLU A 324 34.51 -7.56 -5.73
C GLU A 324 34.35 -8.39 -4.45
N PHE A 325 33.93 -9.65 -4.56
CA PHE A 325 33.60 -10.52 -3.42
C PHE A 325 34.55 -11.73 -3.27
N ALA A 326 35.67 -11.73 -3.98
CA ALA A 326 36.67 -12.82 -3.97
C ALA A 326 37.61 -12.82 -2.75
N HIS A 327 37.32 -12.01 -1.72
CA HIS A 327 38.09 -11.86 -0.48
C HIS A 327 37.21 -12.08 0.76
#